data_AF-A0A9Q8LJF5-F1
#
_entry.id   AF-A0A9Q8LJF5-F1
#
_cell.length_a   1.000
_cell.length_b   1.000
_cell.length_c   1.000
_cell.angle_alpha   90.00
_cell.angle_beta   90.00
_cell.angle_gamma   90.00
#
_symmetry.space_group_name_H-M   'P 1'
#
loop_
_entity.id
_entity.type
_entity.pdbx_description
1 polymer ?
#
loop_
_entity_poly.entity_id
_entity_poly.type
_entity_poly.pdbx_seq_one_letter_code
_entity_poly.pdbx_strand_id
1 'polypeptide(L)'
;MDGLSQSSEASSGAFRSIGDYNRPGWLEDLAYLLESGVKLPMAYGDRDFACNWIGGEAVSLAINYTNTNDFHAAGYTALQTNDSYSGGQVRQYGNLSFSRVFQAGHEIPSYQPETSYKIFMRALNNLDIATGLVNVTSGDGIYSSVGTEDTWAIKNDQPEQPLQFCYVLEPTTCTEDQIDSILNGTAVIRHYIVVDKNSTALFPDVVGGSSSNDTNATTSPGSSSNSPSSYTGKATSNKAGPWVAMMNLAGMVIML
;
A
#
# COMPACT_ATOMS: atom_id res chain seq x y z
N MET A 1 -11.89 -12.08 23.77
CA MET A 1 -12.21 -11.56 22.43
C MET A 1 -11.45 -12.43 21.46
N ASP A 2 -12.14 -13.31 20.77
CA ASP A 2 -11.52 -14.13 19.73
C ASP A 2 -11.23 -13.19 18.56
N GLY A 3 -9.95 -12.82 18.42
CA GLY A 3 -9.51 -11.69 17.60
C GLY A 3 -9.48 -12.06 16.12
N LEU A 4 -10.20 -11.29 15.31
CA LEU A 4 -10.01 -11.28 13.87
C LEU A 4 -8.66 -10.64 13.53
N SER A 5 -7.95 -11.19 12.54
CA SER A 5 -6.72 -10.63 11.98
C SER A 5 -6.90 -10.36 10.48
N GLN A 6 -6.29 -9.28 9.98
CA GLN A 6 -6.29 -8.94 8.55
C GLN A 6 -5.34 -9.82 7.71
N SER A 7 -4.35 -10.45 8.34
CA SER A 7 -3.34 -11.30 7.69
C SER A 7 -2.93 -12.49 8.58
N SER A 8 -2.21 -13.45 7.99
CA SER A 8 -1.73 -14.67 8.67
C SER A 8 -0.24 -14.88 8.41
N GLU A 9 0.59 -14.69 9.43
CA GLU A 9 2.04 -14.89 9.32
C GLU A 9 2.42 -16.36 9.16
N ALA A 10 1.65 -17.29 9.71
CA ALA A 10 1.85 -18.72 9.49
C ALA A 10 1.71 -19.08 8.01
N SER A 11 0.71 -18.49 7.34
CA SER A 11 0.48 -18.69 5.90
C SER A 11 1.59 -18.02 5.08
N SER A 12 1.89 -16.74 5.34
CA SER A 12 2.96 -16.01 4.64
C SER A 12 4.33 -16.72 4.77
N GLY A 13 4.68 -17.15 5.98
CA GLY A 13 5.93 -17.87 6.25
C GLY A 13 6.02 -19.20 5.49
N ALA A 14 4.93 -19.96 5.40
CA ALA A 14 4.90 -21.23 4.67
C ALA A 14 5.24 -21.04 3.18
N PHE A 15 4.55 -20.12 2.49
CA PHE A 15 4.80 -19.82 1.07
C PHE A 15 6.23 -19.30 0.82
N ARG A 16 6.73 -18.40 1.68
CA ARG A 16 8.09 -17.86 1.56
C ARG A 16 9.15 -18.94 1.74
N SER A 17 8.96 -19.83 2.72
CA SER A 17 9.96 -20.86 3.06
C SER A 17 10.20 -21.88 1.94
N ILE A 18 9.21 -22.10 1.07
CA ILE A 18 9.34 -22.98 -0.10
C ILE A 18 9.69 -22.21 -1.39
N GLY A 19 9.89 -20.89 -1.30
CA GLY A 19 10.33 -20.05 -2.41
C GLY A 19 9.24 -19.73 -3.44
N ASP A 20 7.96 -19.84 -3.08
CA ASP A 20 6.85 -19.63 -4.04
C ASP A 20 6.88 -18.26 -4.71
N TYR A 21 7.37 -17.26 -3.99
CA TYR A 21 7.47 -15.88 -4.47
C TYR A 21 8.31 -15.73 -5.75
N ASN A 22 9.31 -16.59 -5.95
CA ASN A 22 10.30 -16.46 -7.04
C ASN A 22 10.13 -17.52 -8.14
N ARG A 23 9.02 -18.26 -8.15
CA ARG A 23 8.78 -19.26 -9.20
C ARG A 23 8.71 -18.57 -10.57
N PRO A 24 9.22 -19.18 -11.65
CA PRO A 24 9.08 -18.66 -13.01
C PRO A 24 7.68 -19.00 -13.57
N GLY A 25 7.36 -18.51 -14.77
CA GLY A 25 6.12 -18.86 -15.49
C GLY A 25 5.07 -17.76 -15.56
N TRP A 26 5.20 -16.70 -14.74
CA TRP A 26 4.16 -15.68 -14.66
C TRP A 26 3.91 -14.92 -15.96
N LEU A 27 4.96 -14.65 -16.75
CA LEU A 27 4.80 -13.96 -18.04
C LEU A 27 4.11 -14.87 -19.06
N GLU A 28 4.46 -16.15 -19.06
CA GLU A 28 3.85 -17.18 -19.90
C GLU A 28 2.38 -17.39 -19.55
N ASP A 29 2.02 -17.37 -18.27
CA ASP A 29 0.64 -17.46 -17.80
C ASP A 29 -0.19 -16.25 -18.23
N LEU A 30 0.36 -15.03 -18.12
CA LEU A 30 -0.31 -13.81 -18.59
C LEU A 30 -0.48 -13.81 -20.12
N ALA A 31 0.52 -14.28 -20.85
CA ALA A 31 0.43 -14.47 -22.31
C ALA A 31 -0.67 -15.47 -22.65
N TYR A 32 -0.72 -16.62 -21.96
CA TYR A 32 -1.75 -17.64 -22.15
C TYR A 32 -3.17 -17.08 -21.95
N LEU A 33 -3.39 -16.24 -20.93
CA LEU A 33 -4.68 -15.58 -20.71
C LEU A 33 -5.06 -14.69 -21.89
N LEU A 34 -4.14 -13.86 -22.39
CA LEU A 34 -4.39 -12.99 -23.54
C LEU A 34 -4.68 -13.78 -24.82
N GLU A 35 -3.91 -14.85 -25.08
CA GLU A 35 -4.15 -15.76 -26.22
C GLU A 35 -5.50 -16.47 -26.12
N SER A 36 -6.00 -16.68 -24.90
CA SER A 36 -7.31 -17.25 -24.64
C SER A 36 -8.46 -16.23 -24.72
N GLY A 37 -8.16 -14.98 -25.09
CA GLY A 37 -9.14 -13.90 -25.20
C GLY A 37 -9.58 -13.30 -23.85
N VAL A 38 -8.87 -13.60 -22.76
CA VAL A 38 -9.12 -13.03 -21.43
C VAL A 38 -8.61 -11.60 -21.39
N LYS A 39 -9.34 -10.70 -20.72
CA LYS A 39 -8.93 -9.30 -20.55
C LYS A 39 -7.95 -9.19 -19.38
N LEU A 40 -6.88 -8.43 -19.58
CA LEU A 40 -5.85 -8.21 -18.58
C LEU A 40 -5.68 -6.70 -18.31
N PRO A 41 -6.61 -6.09 -17.55
CA PRO A 41 -6.43 -4.74 -17.02
C PRO A 41 -5.45 -4.74 -15.83
N MET A 42 -4.27 -4.20 -16.04
CA MET A 42 -3.27 -3.96 -15.00
C MET A 42 -3.40 -2.52 -14.49
N ALA A 43 -3.53 -2.33 -13.17
CA ALA A 43 -3.60 -1.02 -12.55
C ALA A 43 -2.63 -0.93 -11.37
N TYR A 44 -1.83 0.14 -11.34
CA TYR A 44 -0.79 0.37 -10.34
C TYR A 44 -0.88 1.80 -9.80
N GLY A 45 -0.88 1.93 -8.46
CA GLY A 45 -0.81 3.22 -7.81
C GLY A 45 0.59 3.81 -7.92
N ASP A 46 0.69 5.08 -8.30
CA ASP A 46 1.98 5.74 -8.55
C ASP A 46 2.75 6.18 -7.29
N ARG A 47 2.19 5.88 -6.11
CA ARG A 47 2.82 6.06 -4.79
C ARG A 47 3.04 4.73 -4.05
N ASP A 48 2.83 3.59 -4.69
CA ASP A 48 3.21 2.29 -4.13
C ASP A 48 4.71 2.04 -4.32
N PHE A 49 5.41 1.80 -3.21
CA PHE A 49 6.82 1.39 -3.23
C PHE A 49 6.97 -0.13 -3.37
N ALA A 50 6.10 -0.89 -2.70
CA ALA A 50 6.23 -2.34 -2.58
C ALA A 50 5.96 -3.03 -3.93
N CYS A 51 4.86 -2.68 -4.58
CA CYS A 51 4.51 -3.13 -5.93
C CYS A 51 4.43 -1.92 -6.87
N ASN A 52 5.56 -1.27 -7.10
CA ASN A 52 5.60 -0.01 -7.84
C ASN A 52 5.16 -0.14 -9.31
N TRP A 53 4.61 0.96 -9.85
CA TRP A 53 4.13 1.04 -11.23
C TRP A 53 5.24 0.84 -12.27
N ILE A 54 6.50 1.14 -11.95
CA ILE A 54 7.63 0.97 -12.87
C ILE A 54 7.85 -0.52 -13.15
N GLY A 55 7.82 -1.35 -12.11
CA GLY A 55 7.87 -2.80 -12.24
C GLY A 55 6.65 -3.36 -12.96
N GLY A 56 5.45 -2.84 -12.64
CA GLY A 56 4.20 -3.22 -13.33
C GLY A 56 4.24 -2.90 -14.83
N GLU A 57 4.76 -1.73 -15.20
CA GLU A 57 4.94 -1.32 -16.60
C GLU A 57 5.91 -2.26 -17.31
N ALA A 58 7.07 -2.54 -16.69
CA ALA A 58 8.06 -3.45 -17.24
C ALA A 58 7.48 -4.86 -17.46
N VAL A 59 6.65 -5.36 -16.53
CA VAL A 59 5.93 -6.64 -16.71
C VAL A 59 4.98 -6.54 -17.90
N SER A 60 4.15 -5.50 -17.99
CA SER A 60 3.19 -5.35 -19.10
C SER A 60 3.86 -5.34 -20.48
N LEU A 61 5.06 -4.75 -20.58
CA LEU A 61 5.85 -4.69 -21.80
C LEU A 61 6.61 -6.00 -22.07
N ALA A 62 6.84 -6.83 -21.07
CA ALA A 62 7.55 -8.10 -21.20
C ALA A 62 6.65 -9.29 -21.58
N ILE A 63 5.32 -9.14 -21.52
CA ILE A 63 4.39 -10.20 -21.93
C ILE A 63 4.55 -10.46 -23.43
N ASN A 64 4.93 -11.68 -23.79
CA ASN A 64 5.11 -12.09 -25.18
C ASN A 64 3.87 -12.85 -25.68
N TYR A 65 3.02 -12.16 -26.42
CA TYR A 65 1.77 -12.66 -27.01
C TYR A 65 1.56 -12.10 -28.42
N THR A 66 0.51 -12.56 -29.11
CA THR A 66 0.22 -12.25 -30.52
C THR A 66 0.25 -10.75 -30.84
N ASN A 67 -0.19 -9.87 -29.92
CA ASN A 67 -0.24 -8.43 -30.14
C ASN A 67 0.83 -7.62 -29.39
N THR A 68 1.96 -8.25 -29.02
CA THR A 68 3.06 -7.58 -28.30
C THR A 68 3.51 -6.28 -28.97
N ASN A 69 3.78 -6.33 -30.28
CA ASN A 69 4.25 -5.17 -31.04
C ASN A 69 3.19 -4.05 -31.09
N ASP A 70 1.92 -4.41 -31.19
CA ASP A 70 0.83 -3.45 -31.25
C ASP A 70 0.64 -2.75 -29.89
N PHE A 71 0.76 -3.49 -28.78
CA PHE A 71 0.74 -2.93 -27.43
C PHE A 71 1.95 -2.02 -27.15
N HIS A 72 3.13 -2.39 -27.67
CA HIS A 72 4.32 -1.53 -27.58
C HIS A 72 4.15 -0.23 -28.37
N ALA A 73 3.46 -0.29 -29.51
CA ALA A 73 3.16 0.87 -30.35
C ALA A 73 2.02 1.76 -29.80
N ALA A 74 1.16 1.24 -28.94
CA ALA A 74 0.12 2.02 -28.28
C ALA A 74 0.73 3.09 -27.35
N GLY A 75 0.17 4.30 -27.38
CA GLY A 75 0.61 5.42 -26.55
C GLY A 75 -0.18 5.54 -25.26
N TYR A 76 0.41 6.18 -24.25
CA TYR A 76 -0.24 6.59 -23.02
C TYR A 76 -1.18 7.76 -23.24
N THR A 77 -2.42 7.60 -22.78
CA THR A 77 -3.45 8.64 -22.82
C THR A 77 -4.12 8.80 -21.46
N ALA A 78 -4.77 9.95 -21.27
CA ALA A 78 -5.42 10.29 -20.02
C ALA A 78 -6.48 9.23 -19.65
N LEU A 79 -6.38 8.70 -18.43
CA LEU A 79 -7.43 7.89 -17.84
C LEU A 79 -8.45 8.85 -17.26
N GLN A 80 -9.53 9.09 -18.00
CA GLN A 80 -10.59 10.02 -17.61
C GLN A 80 -11.46 9.36 -16.54
N THR A 81 -11.53 9.95 -15.36
CA THR A 81 -12.39 9.45 -14.28
C THR A 81 -13.80 10.06 -14.40
N ASN A 82 -13.87 11.38 -14.59
CA ASN A 82 -15.09 12.16 -14.85
C ASN A 82 -14.75 13.36 -15.74
N ASP A 83 -15.71 14.22 -16.11
CA ASP A 83 -15.51 15.31 -17.09
C ASP A 83 -14.37 16.30 -16.76
N SER A 84 -13.98 16.40 -15.48
CA SER A 84 -13.00 17.39 -15.01
C SER A 84 -11.70 16.79 -14.47
N TYR A 85 -11.65 15.47 -14.26
CA TYR A 85 -10.54 14.81 -13.56
C TYR A 85 -10.04 13.58 -14.32
N SER A 86 -8.73 13.57 -14.54
CA SER A 86 -8.00 12.40 -15.01
C SER A 86 -7.29 11.75 -13.83
N GLY A 87 -7.69 10.52 -13.51
CA GLY A 87 -7.14 9.77 -12.37
C GLY A 87 -5.84 9.03 -12.68
N GLY A 88 -5.26 9.19 -13.88
CA GLY A 88 -4.09 8.45 -14.27
C GLY A 88 -3.74 8.55 -15.75
N GLN A 89 -2.82 7.70 -16.18
CA GLN A 89 -2.49 7.45 -17.58
C GLN A 89 -2.68 5.98 -17.87
N VAL A 90 -3.15 5.68 -19.08
CA VAL A 90 -3.33 4.31 -19.54
C VAL A 90 -2.79 4.12 -20.94
N ARG A 91 -2.10 3.01 -21.13
CA ARG A 91 -1.76 2.43 -22.43
C ARG A 91 -2.62 1.19 -22.61
N GLN A 92 -3.25 1.03 -23.77
CA GLN A 92 -4.11 -0.11 -24.03
C GLN A 92 -4.08 -0.51 -25.50
N TYR A 93 -4.01 -1.81 -25.73
CA TYR A 93 -4.27 -2.42 -27.02
C TYR A 93 -5.16 -3.65 -26.82
N GLY A 94 -6.39 -3.58 -27.36
CA GLY A 94 -7.41 -4.61 -27.18
C GLY A 94 -7.61 -4.99 -25.71
N ASN A 95 -7.34 -6.26 -25.41
CA ASN A 95 -7.55 -6.88 -24.11
C ASN A 95 -6.48 -6.54 -23.05
N LEU A 96 -5.31 -6.05 -23.45
CA LEU A 96 -4.23 -5.69 -22.53
C LEU A 96 -4.23 -4.18 -22.30
N SER A 97 -4.28 -3.77 -21.02
CA SER A 97 -4.08 -2.37 -20.64
C SER A 97 -3.19 -2.26 -19.41
N PHE A 98 -2.32 -1.25 -19.38
CA PHE A 98 -1.55 -0.86 -18.20
C PHE A 98 -1.93 0.56 -17.79
N SER A 99 -2.39 0.72 -16.55
CA SER A 99 -2.83 1.98 -15.95
C SER A 99 -1.93 2.38 -14.79
N ARG A 100 -1.31 3.56 -14.90
CA ARG A 100 -0.68 4.27 -13.79
C ARG A 100 -1.71 5.19 -13.14
N VAL A 101 -2.19 4.83 -11.96
CA VAL A 101 -3.21 5.57 -11.21
C VAL A 101 -2.54 6.59 -10.30
N PHE A 102 -2.91 7.86 -10.46
CA PHE A 102 -2.28 8.97 -9.75
C PHE A 102 -2.72 9.06 -8.30
N GLN A 103 -1.79 9.50 -7.45
CA GLN A 103 -2.03 9.77 -6.04
C GLN A 103 -2.56 8.55 -5.26
N ALA A 104 -2.17 7.34 -5.69
CA ALA A 104 -2.62 6.08 -5.11
C ALA A 104 -1.45 5.21 -4.65
N GLY A 105 -1.57 4.61 -3.46
CA GLY A 105 -0.66 3.59 -2.95
C GLY A 105 -1.07 2.17 -3.37
N HIS A 106 -0.65 1.19 -2.57
CA HIS A 106 -0.89 -0.25 -2.81
C HIS A 106 -2.37 -0.59 -3.01
N GLU A 107 -3.23 -0.07 -2.13
CA GLU A 107 -4.68 -0.27 -2.18
C GLU A 107 -5.35 0.83 -3.00
N ILE A 108 -5.19 0.81 -4.32
CA ILE A 108 -5.70 1.84 -5.23
C ILE A 108 -7.15 2.28 -4.91
N PRO A 109 -8.13 1.38 -4.67
CA PRO A 109 -9.50 1.79 -4.38
C PRO A 109 -9.67 2.63 -3.10
N SER A 110 -8.74 2.50 -2.14
CA SER A 110 -8.74 3.29 -0.90
C SER A 110 -8.38 4.75 -1.16
N TYR A 111 -7.44 5.00 -2.09
CA TYR A 111 -6.97 6.34 -2.43
C TYR A 111 -7.75 6.98 -3.58
N GLN A 112 -8.17 6.18 -4.57
CA GLN A 112 -8.81 6.62 -5.81
C GLN A 112 -10.05 5.76 -6.13
N PRO A 113 -11.10 5.80 -5.28
CA PRO A 113 -12.26 4.90 -5.40
C PRO A 113 -13.01 5.05 -6.73
N GLU A 114 -13.24 6.29 -7.18
CA GLU A 114 -13.97 6.55 -8.42
C GLU A 114 -13.17 6.05 -9.63
N THR A 115 -11.87 6.39 -9.70
CA THR A 115 -10.97 5.95 -10.77
C THR A 115 -10.89 4.43 -10.84
N SER A 116 -10.71 3.75 -9.70
CA SER A 116 -10.66 2.29 -9.65
C SER A 116 -11.97 1.65 -10.09
N TYR A 117 -13.11 2.23 -9.69
CA TYR A 117 -14.43 1.76 -10.11
C TYR A 117 -14.61 1.89 -11.63
N LYS A 118 -14.16 3.00 -12.24
CA LYS A 118 -14.22 3.18 -13.70
C LYS A 118 -13.39 2.14 -14.44
N ILE A 119 -12.14 1.89 -14.01
CA ILE A 119 -11.28 0.85 -14.61
C ILE A 119 -12.01 -0.50 -14.57
N PHE A 120 -12.51 -0.90 -13.41
CA PHE A 120 -13.21 -2.16 -13.22
C PHE A 120 -14.45 -2.29 -14.12
N MET A 121 -15.33 -1.29 -14.12
CA MET A 121 -16.56 -1.33 -14.92
C MET A 121 -16.28 -1.29 -16.42
N ARG A 122 -15.28 -0.54 -16.87
CA ARG A 122 -14.89 -0.48 -18.29
C ARG A 122 -14.34 -1.83 -18.76
N ALA A 123 -13.44 -2.43 -17.98
CA ALA A 123 -12.91 -3.76 -18.26
C ALA A 123 -14.03 -4.81 -18.35
N LEU A 124 -14.98 -4.82 -17.41
CA LEU A 124 -16.12 -5.74 -17.43
C LEU A 124 -16.97 -5.60 -18.71
N ASN A 125 -17.21 -4.37 -19.15
CA ASN A 125 -18.16 -4.07 -20.24
C ASN A 125 -17.52 -3.99 -21.63
N ASN A 126 -16.28 -4.46 -21.81
CA ASN A 126 -15.53 -4.40 -23.07
C ASN A 126 -15.36 -2.96 -23.58
N LEU A 127 -15.13 -2.01 -22.67
CA LEU A 127 -14.90 -0.62 -23.02
C LEU A 127 -13.42 -0.26 -22.81
N ASP A 128 -12.95 0.72 -23.56
CA ASP A 128 -11.62 1.28 -23.38
C ASP A 128 -11.47 1.83 -21.95
N ILE A 129 -10.30 1.61 -21.35
CA ILE A 129 -10.03 2.05 -19.98
C ILE A 129 -9.89 3.57 -19.90
N ALA A 130 -9.47 4.23 -20.99
CA ALA A 130 -9.24 5.67 -21.02
C ALA A 130 -10.52 6.48 -20.80
N THR A 131 -11.57 6.20 -21.56
CA THR A 131 -12.80 7.00 -21.61
C THR A 131 -14.05 6.19 -21.24
N GLY A 132 -14.08 4.90 -21.58
CA GLY A 132 -15.25 4.04 -21.43
C GLY A 132 -16.31 4.26 -22.50
N LEU A 133 -15.91 4.72 -23.69
CA LEU A 133 -16.82 5.06 -24.80
C LEU A 133 -16.61 4.17 -26.03
N VAL A 134 -15.44 3.56 -26.17
CA VAL A 134 -15.06 2.74 -27.31
C VAL A 134 -15.14 1.27 -26.92
N ASN A 135 -15.84 0.47 -27.72
CA ASN A 135 -15.86 -0.97 -27.50
C ASN A 135 -14.55 -1.59 -28.00
N VAL A 136 -13.86 -2.34 -27.15
CA VAL A 136 -12.54 -2.93 -27.46
C VAL A 136 -12.63 -4.21 -28.30
N THR A 137 -13.85 -4.72 -28.51
CA THR A 137 -14.16 -5.98 -29.22
C THR A 137 -15.01 -5.78 -30.49
N SER A 138 -15.42 -4.56 -30.82
CA SER A 138 -16.28 -4.30 -32.00
C SER A 138 -15.51 -4.50 -33.32
N GLY A 139 -16.19 -5.04 -34.35
CA GLY A 139 -15.61 -5.49 -35.62
C GLY A 139 -14.99 -4.43 -36.55
N ASP A 140 -14.84 -3.18 -36.10
CA ASP A 140 -14.18 -2.10 -36.83
C ASP A 140 -12.66 -2.08 -36.63
N GLY A 141 -12.12 -3.01 -35.85
CA GLY A 141 -10.70 -3.15 -35.56
C GLY A 141 -10.42 -3.29 -34.06
N ILE A 142 -9.18 -3.63 -33.71
CA ILE A 142 -8.77 -3.73 -32.31
C ILE A 142 -8.46 -2.31 -31.80
N TYR A 143 -9.05 -1.94 -30.66
CA TYR A 143 -8.78 -0.64 -30.03
C TYR A 143 -7.29 -0.48 -29.68
N SER A 144 -6.72 0.69 -29.98
CA SER A 144 -5.37 1.09 -29.60
C SER A 144 -5.39 2.51 -29.06
N SER A 145 -4.80 2.73 -27.88
CA SER A 145 -4.67 4.07 -27.31
C SER A 145 -3.60 4.89 -28.03
N VAL A 146 -3.84 6.20 -28.15
CA VAL A 146 -2.93 7.14 -28.81
C VAL A 146 -2.53 8.22 -27.83
N GLY A 147 -1.22 8.47 -27.72
CA GLY A 147 -0.66 9.51 -26.87
C GLY A 147 0.85 9.38 -26.71
N THR A 148 1.38 9.66 -25.51
CA THR A 148 2.84 9.72 -25.28
C THR A 148 3.47 8.33 -25.20
N GLU A 149 4.75 8.21 -25.51
CA GLU A 149 5.47 6.92 -25.41
C GLU A 149 5.59 6.45 -23.95
N ASP A 150 5.79 7.39 -23.02
CA ASP A 150 5.95 7.12 -21.60
C ASP A 150 5.21 8.13 -20.71
N THR A 151 5.30 7.94 -19.39
CA THR A 151 4.68 8.82 -18.38
C THR A 151 5.70 9.46 -17.41
N TRP A 152 7.01 9.39 -17.68
CA TRP A 152 8.07 9.83 -16.76
C TRP A 152 8.13 11.35 -16.58
N ALA A 153 7.61 12.11 -17.54
CA ALA A 153 7.43 13.55 -17.42
C ALA A 153 6.44 13.93 -16.30
N ILE A 154 5.54 13.00 -15.91
CA ILE A 154 4.53 13.22 -14.88
C ILE A 154 5.11 12.86 -13.52
N LYS A 155 5.34 13.89 -12.72
CA LYS A 155 5.93 13.80 -11.38
C LYS A 155 4.92 14.24 -10.33
N ASN A 156 5.03 13.64 -9.15
CA ASN A 156 4.27 14.03 -7.98
C ASN A 156 5.16 14.83 -7.03
N ASP A 157 4.56 15.79 -6.35
CA ASP A 157 5.18 16.38 -5.18
C ASP A 157 5.28 15.33 -4.07
N GLN A 158 6.43 15.30 -3.41
CA GLN A 158 6.65 14.42 -2.27
C GLN A 158 5.69 14.84 -1.14
N PRO A 159 4.85 13.94 -0.62
CA PRO A 159 4.03 14.25 0.53
C PRO A 159 4.93 14.54 1.75
N GLU A 160 4.50 15.49 2.57
CA GLU A 160 5.14 15.76 3.85
C GLU A 160 5.15 14.46 4.67
N GLN A 161 6.33 14.08 5.18
CA GLN A 161 6.46 12.85 5.95
C GLN A 161 5.81 13.06 7.32
N PRO A 162 4.85 12.22 7.73
CA PRO A 162 4.26 12.35 9.05
C PRO A 162 5.32 12.10 10.11
N LEU A 163 5.24 12.86 11.22
CA LEU A 163 6.10 12.64 12.36
C LEU A 163 5.96 11.18 12.84
N GLN A 164 7.09 10.50 12.99
CA GLN A 164 7.15 9.15 13.54
C GLN A 164 7.38 9.21 15.05
N PHE A 165 6.80 8.28 15.79
CA PHE A 165 6.99 8.13 17.23
C PHE A 165 7.26 6.67 17.58
N CYS A 166 8.06 6.44 18.61
CA CYS A 166 8.38 5.10 19.09
C CYS A 166 7.30 4.59 20.04
N TYR A 167 6.59 3.54 19.62
CA TYR A 167 5.64 2.79 20.43
C TYR A 167 6.30 1.50 20.93
N VAL A 168 6.56 1.42 22.22
CA VAL A 168 7.40 0.38 22.85
C VAL A 168 6.83 -1.03 22.67
N LEU A 169 5.51 -1.18 22.49
CA LEU A 169 4.89 -2.48 22.22
C LEU A 169 5.00 -2.92 20.76
N GLU A 170 5.38 -2.01 19.85
CA GLU A 170 5.73 -2.30 18.45
C GLU A 170 7.14 -1.73 18.17
N PRO A 171 8.21 -2.41 18.61
CA PRO A 171 9.57 -1.88 18.57
C PRO A 171 10.07 -1.51 17.17
N THR A 172 9.42 -2.01 16.11
CA THR A 172 9.73 -1.63 14.72
C THR A 172 9.43 -0.16 14.41
N THR A 173 8.64 0.52 15.23
CA THR A 173 8.36 1.97 15.14
C THR A 173 9.47 2.84 15.76
N CYS A 174 10.46 2.23 16.41
CA CYS A 174 11.50 2.92 17.14
C CYS A 174 12.81 2.99 16.35
N THR A 175 13.50 4.13 16.44
CA THR A 175 14.88 4.26 15.97
C THR A 175 15.84 3.49 16.88
N GLU A 176 17.04 3.17 16.38
CA GLU A 176 18.08 2.48 17.16
C GLU A 176 18.42 3.24 18.45
N ASP A 177 18.56 4.57 18.39
CA ASP A 177 18.83 5.41 19.57
C ASP A 177 17.70 5.35 20.61
N GLN A 178 16.44 5.34 20.15
CA GLN A 178 15.29 5.18 21.04
C GLN A 178 15.30 3.78 21.68
N ILE A 179 15.60 2.73 20.91
CA ILE A 179 15.74 1.36 21.42
C ILE A 179 16.85 1.29 22.48
N ASP A 180 18.03 1.86 22.20
CA ASP A 180 19.14 1.90 23.14
C ASP A 180 18.77 2.65 24.43
N SER A 181 18.06 3.77 24.31
CA SER A 181 17.57 4.53 25.47
C SER A 181 16.55 3.74 26.30
N ILE A 182 15.75 2.87 25.67
CA ILE A 182 14.85 1.95 26.37
C ILE A 182 15.67 0.87 27.09
N LEU A 183 16.62 0.24 26.40
CA LEU A 183 17.43 -0.87 26.93
C LEU A 183 18.35 -0.44 28.08
N ASN A 184 18.91 0.77 28.00
CA ASN A 184 19.77 1.32 29.05
C ASN A 184 18.99 2.00 30.18
N GLY A 185 17.66 2.07 30.08
CA GLY A 185 16.76 2.60 31.11
C GLY A 185 16.71 4.13 31.21
N THR A 186 17.18 4.85 30.19
CA THR A 186 17.18 6.34 30.18
C THR A 186 15.96 6.94 29.50
N ALA A 187 15.21 6.16 28.70
CA ALA A 187 13.99 6.62 28.05
C ALA A 187 12.89 6.99 29.06
N VAL A 188 12.25 8.14 28.85
CA VAL A 188 10.98 8.45 29.52
C VAL A 188 9.86 7.87 28.67
N ILE A 189 9.04 7.00 29.25
CA ILE A 189 7.94 6.32 28.55
C ILE A 189 6.62 6.69 29.22
N ARG A 190 5.64 7.13 28.43
CA ARG A 190 4.26 7.40 28.87
C ARG A 190 3.28 6.69 27.96
N HIS A 191 2.37 5.90 28.53
CA HIS A 191 1.40 5.11 27.76
C HIS A 191 2.03 4.29 26.63
N TYR A 192 3.16 3.64 26.93
CA TYR A 192 3.98 2.86 25.98
C TYR A 192 4.58 3.67 24.82
N ILE A 193 4.60 5.01 24.89
CA ILE A 193 5.24 5.89 23.90
C ILE A 193 6.50 6.51 24.51
N VAL A 194 7.61 6.49 23.79
CA VAL A 194 8.82 7.22 24.19
C VAL A 194 8.57 8.72 24.06
N VAL A 195 8.83 9.47 25.13
CA VAL A 195 8.69 10.92 25.19
C VAL A 195 9.86 11.57 24.46
N ASP A 196 9.57 12.20 23.32
CA ASP A 196 10.52 12.99 22.54
C ASP A 196 9.80 14.16 21.85
N LYS A 197 10.52 14.89 20.98
CA LYS A 197 9.96 16.03 20.26
C LYS A 197 8.77 15.64 19.37
N ASN A 198 8.83 14.50 18.70
CA ASN A 198 7.80 14.07 17.76
C ASN A 198 6.56 13.58 18.51
N SER A 199 6.72 12.72 19.51
CA SER A 199 5.61 12.23 20.31
C SER A 199 4.94 13.33 21.14
N THR A 200 5.69 14.32 21.59
CA THR A 200 5.13 15.52 22.27
C THR A 200 4.34 16.40 21.30
N ALA A 201 4.81 16.56 20.06
CA ALA A 201 4.09 17.32 19.04
C ALA A 201 2.80 16.62 18.59
N LEU A 202 2.83 15.30 18.47
CA LEU A 202 1.68 14.49 18.06
C LEU A 202 0.66 14.30 19.17
N PHE A 203 1.12 14.09 20.41
CA PHE A 203 0.29 13.71 21.55
C PHE A 203 0.60 14.55 22.80
N PRO A 204 0.39 15.88 22.76
CA PRO A 204 0.73 16.76 23.87
C PRO A 204 0.00 16.40 25.17
N ASP A 205 -1.24 15.91 25.10
CA ASP A 205 -2.01 15.55 26.30
C ASP A 205 -1.57 14.21 26.92
N VAL A 206 -1.04 13.29 26.10
CA VAL A 206 -0.61 11.95 26.53
C VAL A 206 0.85 11.95 27.01
N VAL A 207 1.68 12.73 26.30
CA VAL A 207 3.15 12.70 26.43
C VAL A 207 3.67 14.00 27.04
N GLY A 208 3.04 15.15 26.76
CA GLY A 208 3.49 16.49 27.15
C GLY A 208 3.27 16.87 28.62
N GLY A 209 2.52 16.08 29.38
CA GLY A 209 2.43 16.23 30.83
C GLY A 209 1.67 17.48 31.27
N SER A 210 0.37 17.54 30.98
CA SER A 210 -0.53 18.34 31.81
C SER A 210 -0.70 17.63 33.14
N SER A 211 -0.08 18.19 34.18
CA SER A 211 -0.59 18.03 35.54
C SER A 211 -1.92 18.78 35.60
N SER A 212 -3.04 18.06 35.56
CA SER A 212 -4.30 18.64 35.99
C SER A 212 -4.19 18.95 37.49
N ASN A 213 -3.91 20.22 37.79
CA ASN A 213 -4.14 20.80 39.10
C ASN A 213 -5.65 20.72 39.41
N ASP A 214 -6.08 19.65 40.07
CA ASP A 214 -7.33 19.66 40.82
C ASP A 214 -7.01 20.00 42.28
N THR A 215 -6.75 21.28 42.52
CA THR A 215 -6.91 21.87 43.85
C THR A 215 -8.39 22.17 44.07
N ASN A 216 -9.12 21.22 44.66
CA ASN A 216 -10.18 21.55 45.60
C ASN A 216 -10.52 20.35 46.49
N ALA A 217 -10.04 20.42 47.73
CA ALA A 217 -10.46 19.54 48.80
C ALA A 217 -11.89 19.92 49.24
N THR A 218 -12.83 18.99 49.16
CA THR A 218 -14.06 19.01 49.97
C THR A 218 -14.45 17.57 50.34
N THR A 219 -14.03 17.16 51.54
CA THR A 219 -14.63 16.21 52.50
C THR A 219 -15.51 15.02 52.03
N SER A 220 -14.94 13.80 52.13
CA SER A 220 -15.46 12.48 52.64
C SER A 220 -16.78 11.83 52.12
N PRO A 221 -17.00 10.50 52.34
CA PRO A 221 -16.07 9.35 52.35
C PRO A 221 -16.58 8.11 51.55
N GLY A 222 -15.65 7.23 51.16
CA GLY A 222 -15.91 5.77 51.07
C GLY A 222 -16.00 5.16 49.66
N SER A 223 -14.95 4.45 49.25
CA SER A 223 -15.00 2.99 48.99
C SER A 223 -13.72 2.54 48.30
N SER A 224 -13.16 1.45 48.82
CA SER A 224 -11.96 0.73 48.40
C SER A 224 -11.83 0.45 46.90
N SER A 225 -10.66 0.71 46.32
CA SER A 225 -10.14 -0.09 45.21
C SER A 225 -8.60 -0.10 45.24
N ASN A 226 -8.04 -1.30 45.08
CA ASN A 226 -6.62 -1.60 45.19
C ASN A 226 -5.78 -0.85 44.14
N SER A 227 -4.68 -0.21 44.56
CA SER A 227 -3.58 0.15 43.66
C SER A 227 -2.93 -1.12 43.08
N PRO A 228 -2.67 -1.21 41.77
CA PRO A 228 -1.65 -2.12 41.27
C PRO A 228 -0.27 -1.51 41.56
N SER A 229 0.57 -2.32 42.18
CA SER A 229 1.97 -2.07 42.49
C SER A 229 2.77 -1.60 41.28
N SER A 230 3.65 -0.63 41.49
CA SER A 230 4.77 -0.30 40.59
C SER A 230 5.61 -1.55 40.31
N TYR A 231 5.59 -2.04 39.07
CA TYR A 231 6.46 -3.13 38.65
C TYR A 231 7.76 -2.56 38.05
N THR A 232 8.84 -2.64 38.81
CA THR A 232 10.21 -2.55 38.28
C THR A 232 10.63 -3.96 37.85
N GLY A 233 10.41 -4.30 36.58
CA GLY A 233 10.88 -5.55 35.97
C GLY A 233 12.19 -5.34 35.23
N LYS A 234 13.22 -6.12 35.58
CA LYS A 234 14.51 -6.17 34.87
C LYS A 234 14.39 -7.19 33.73
N ALA A 235 14.46 -6.74 32.47
CA ALA A 235 14.38 -7.63 31.32
C ALA A 235 15.70 -8.42 31.16
N THR A 236 15.62 -9.74 31.16
CA THR A 236 16.75 -10.64 30.84
C THR A 236 16.83 -10.85 29.33
N SER A 237 18.02 -10.68 28.76
CA SER A 237 18.31 -10.88 27.35
C SER A 237 18.16 -12.35 26.94
N ASN A 238 17.24 -12.65 26.03
CA ASN A 238 17.31 -13.84 25.19
C ASN A 238 17.66 -13.40 23.76
N LYS A 239 18.67 -14.06 23.20
CA LYS A 239 19.30 -13.73 21.91
C LYS A 239 18.25 -13.63 20.80
N ALA A 240 18.19 -12.46 20.16
CA ALA A 240 17.42 -12.23 18.95
C ALA A 240 18.01 -13.06 17.80
N GLY A 241 17.17 -13.87 17.15
CA GLY A 241 17.45 -14.41 15.81
C GLY A 241 17.33 -13.30 14.75
N PRO A 242 17.81 -13.53 13.52
CA PRO A 242 17.83 -12.50 12.48
C PRO A 242 16.40 -12.11 12.09
N TRP A 243 16.11 -10.81 12.19
CA TRP A 243 14.82 -10.21 11.84
C TRP A 243 14.72 -10.05 10.32
N VAL A 244 13.71 -10.68 9.72
CA VAL A 244 13.32 -10.48 8.33
C VAL A 244 12.07 -9.62 8.32
N ALA A 245 12.13 -8.47 7.66
CA ALA A 245 10.98 -7.57 7.50
C ALA A 245 9.82 -8.27 6.78
N MET A 246 8.64 -8.25 7.41
CA MET A 246 7.38 -8.71 6.83
C MET A 246 6.85 -7.62 5.90
N MET A 247 6.81 -7.90 4.59
CA MET A 247 6.14 -7.05 3.58
C MET A 247 5.21 -7.92 2.75
N ASN A 248 3.89 -7.78 2.94
CA ASN A 248 2.89 -8.37 2.05
C ASN A 248 2.94 -7.65 0.70
N LEU A 249 3.04 -8.41 -0.39
CA LEU A 249 3.20 -7.94 -1.76
C LEU A 249 2.06 -8.53 -2.60
N ALA A 250 1.07 -7.72 -2.96
CA ALA A 250 0.04 -8.08 -3.95
C ALA A 250 -0.28 -6.87 -4.84
N GLY A 251 0.21 -6.85 -6.09
CA GLY A 251 -0.35 -5.94 -7.09
C GLY A 251 -1.76 -6.38 -7.47
N MET A 252 -2.68 -5.43 -7.67
CA MET A 252 -4.06 -5.75 -8.06
C MET A 252 -4.13 -6.07 -9.56
N VAL A 253 -4.08 -7.34 -9.89
CA VAL A 253 -4.45 -7.86 -11.22
C VAL A 253 -5.93 -8.23 -11.17
N ILE A 254 -6.78 -7.50 -11.90
CA ILE A 254 -8.19 -7.89 -12.04
C ILE A 254 -8.27 -8.85 -13.23
N MET A 255 -8.34 -10.16 -12.97
CA MET A 255 -8.62 -11.16 -14.01
C MET A 255 -10.14 -11.28 -14.20
N LEU A 256 -10.63 -11.17 -15.44
CA LEU A 256 -12.04 -11.27 -15.82
C LEU A 256 -12.24 -12.14 -17.05
#